data_AF-A0A831XFQ6-F1
#
_entry.id   AF-A0A831XFQ6-F1
#
_cell.length_a   1.000
_cell.length_b   1.000
_cell.length_c   1.000
_cell.angle_alpha   90.00
_cell.angle_beta   90.00
_cell.angle_gamma   90.00
#
_symmetry.space_group_name_H-M   'P 1'
#
loop_
_entity.id
_entity.type
_entity.pdbx_description
1 polymer ?
#
loop_
_entity_poly.entity_id
_entity_poly.type
_entity_poly.pdbx_seq_one_letter_code
_entity_poly.pdbx_strand_id
1 'polypeptide(L)'
;MTQDKEERKRPQLRLVVNNPDLRGGRTAKGEDTGIPFDVLVAKRQELRPDFYRGIGPLHVKAYQRVERHLERRGWTYGLDPQHGRLMVIPAAEVCPEVLEHGGSPQDELLLFVADDPTGQGLCLCLEMILPFWSDDDAVMEEALIYAPIYPYGALFLEENRNDSYLDLIYRLSFPLYPPAPTERLLEKLFAVARYELRETLLGLDEFPEA
;
A
#
# COMPACT_ATOMS: atom_id res chain seq x y z
N MET A 1 30.24 18.28 -22.78
CA MET A 1 30.07 17.02 -23.52
C MET A 1 28.96 16.26 -22.82
N THR A 2 27.85 16.12 -23.52
CA THR A 2 26.63 15.40 -23.15
C THR A 2 26.89 13.90 -23.24
N GLN A 3 26.94 13.23 -22.10
CA GLN A 3 26.89 11.78 -21.99
C GLN A 3 25.85 11.43 -20.91
N ASP A 4 24.76 10.84 -21.39
CA ASP A 4 23.85 9.93 -20.69
C ASP A 4 23.32 10.37 -19.32
N LYS A 5 22.43 11.39 -19.37
CA LYS A 5 21.22 11.39 -18.55
C LYS A 5 20.25 10.34 -19.11
N GLU A 6 20.66 9.06 -19.14
CA GLU A 6 19.69 7.98 -19.28
C GLU A 6 18.76 8.09 -18.07
N GLU A 7 17.48 8.30 -18.36
CA GLU A 7 16.35 8.29 -17.44
C GLU A 7 16.52 7.18 -16.39
N ARG A 8 17.08 7.48 -15.22
CA ARG A 8 17.11 6.54 -14.09
C ARG A 8 15.71 6.48 -13.50
N LYS A 9 14.80 5.78 -14.18
CA LYS A 9 13.49 5.43 -13.60
C LYS A 9 13.73 4.38 -12.53
N ARG A 10 13.67 4.74 -11.25
CA ARG A 10 13.60 3.76 -10.16
C ARG A 10 12.44 2.81 -10.49
N PRO A 11 12.68 1.49 -10.48
CA PRO A 11 11.64 0.56 -10.86
C PRO A 11 10.51 0.56 -9.80
N GLN A 12 9.28 0.35 -10.29
CA GLN A 12 7.98 0.50 -9.61
C GLN A 12 7.93 0.07 -8.13
N LEU A 13 7.43 0.95 -7.26
CA LEU A 13 7.33 0.69 -5.83
C LEU A 13 6.10 -0.18 -5.54
N ARG A 14 6.33 -1.38 -4.99
CA ARG A 14 5.25 -2.33 -4.65
C ARG A 14 5.40 -2.78 -3.22
N LEU A 15 4.35 -2.55 -2.44
CA LEU A 15 4.30 -2.90 -1.03
C LEU A 15 4.12 -4.40 -0.78
N VAL A 16 3.57 -5.16 -1.74
CA VAL A 16 3.39 -6.62 -1.60
C VAL A 16 4.10 -7.44 -2.66
N VAL A 17 4.65 -6.83 -3.70
CA VAL A 17 4.96 -7.61 -4.89
C VAL A 17 6.40 -7.44 -5.33
N ASN A 18 7.19 -8.42 -4.88
CA ASN A 18 8.34 -8.96 -5.56
C ASN A 18 7.99 -9.17 -7.05
N ASN A 19 8.51 -8.35 -7.95
CA ASN A 19 8.38 -8.57 -9.40
C ASN A 19 9.77 -8.71 -10.05
N PRO A 20 10.43 -9.86 -9.85
CA PRO A 20 11.75 -10.12 -10.42
C PRO A 20 11.69 -10.32 -11.95
N ASP A 21 10.54 -10.73 -12.48
CA ASP A 21 10.37 -11.03 -13.91
C ASP A 21 10.17 -9.76 -14.78
N LEU A 22 9.70 -8.65 -14.20
CA LEU A 22 9.63 -7.36 -14.89
C LEU A 22 10.93 -6.53 -14.80
N ARG A 23 11.95 -7.01 -14.08
CA ARG A 23 13.21 -6.29 -13.84
C ARG A 23 14.42 -7.11 -14.28
N GLY A 24 14.58 -7.27 -15.59
CA GLY A 24 15.86 -7.58 -16.25
C GLY A 24 16.71 -8.70 -15.63
N GLY A 25 16.42 -9.94 -16.02
CA GLY A 25 17.40 -11.04 -16.18
C GLY A 25 18.58 -11.12 -15.22
N ARG A 26 18.36 -11.32 -13.92
CA ARG A 26 19.29 -12.05 -13.02
C ARG A 26 18.59 -12.39 -11.71
N THR A 27 18.18 -13.65 -11.58
CA THR A 27 17.64 -14.23 -10.35
C THR A 27 18.69 -14.23 -9.25
N ALA A 28 18.50 -13.43 -8.20
CA ALA A 28 19.20 -13.61 -6.93
C ALA A 28 18.63 -14.85 -6.22
N LYS A 29 19.51 -15.72 -5.74
CA LYS A 29 19.14 -16.97 -5.07
C LYS A 29 18.67 -16.69 -3.64
N GLY A 30 17.37 -16.90 -3.41
CA GLY A 30 16.79 -17.15 -2.10
C GLY A 30 16.08 -15.96 -1.47
N GLU A 31 14.85 -15.68 -1.90
CA GLU A 31 13.89 -14.81 -1.20
C GLU A 31 12.45 -15.06 -1.72
N ASP A 32 11.45 -14.78 -0.87
CA ASP A 32 10.04 -15.19 -1.01
C ASP A 32 9.42 -14.75 -2.34
N THR A 33 8.91 -15.71 -3.11
CA THR A 33 8.26 -15.47 -4.39
C THR A 33 6.85 -14.90 -4.17
N GLY A 34 6.77 -13.57 -4.06
CA GLY A 34 5.51 -12.84 -3.97
C GLY A 34 4.54 -13.16 -5.11
N ILE A 35 3.24 -13.07 -4.85
CA ILE A 35 2.20 -13.36 -5.84
C ILE A 35 1.82 -12.06 -6.56
N PRO A 36 1.96 -11.95 -7.90
CA PRO A 36 1.59 -10.73 -8.62
C PRO A 36 0.11 -10.36 -8.43
N PHE A 37 -0.21 -9.07 -8.40
CA PHE A 37 -1.58 -8.59 -8.22
C PHE A 37 -2.59 -9.23 -9.19
N ASP A 38 -2.27 -9.33 -10.48
CA ASP A 38 -3.15 -9.97 -11.47
C ASP A 38 -3.47 -11.44 -11.11
N VAL A 39 -2.50 -12.14 -10.52
CA VAL A 39 -2.68 -13.52 -10.03
C VAL A 39 -3.53 -13.53 -8.76
N LEU A 40 -3.31 -12.59 -7.84
CA LEU A 40 -4.14 -12.44 -6.63
C LEU A 40 -5.62 -12.19 -6.98
N VAL A 41 -5.87 -11.38 -8.02
CA VAL A 41 -7.22 -11.11 -8.52
C VAL A 41 -7.79 -12.34 -9.22
N ALA A 42 -7.05 -12.94 -10.17
CA ALA A 42 -7.52 -14.06 -10.97
C ALA A 42 -7.82 -15.30 -10.11
N LYS A 43 -6.97 -15.57 -9.11
CA LYS A 43 -7.11 -16.72 -8.19
C LYS A 43 -7.79 -16.36 -6.88
N ARG A 44 -8.40 -15.17 -6.76
CA ARG A 44 -8.95 -14.67 -5.48
C ARG A 44 -9.83 -15.68 -4.76
N GLN A 45 -10.73 -16.35 -5.47
CA GLN A 45 -11.64 -17.33 -4.86
C GLN A 45 -10.93 -18.61 -4.40
N GLU A 46 -9.86 -19.01 -5.09
CA GLU A 46 -9.03 -20.15 -4.72
C GLU A 46 -8.14 -19.84 -3.49
N LEU A 47 -7.64 -18.60 -3.40
CA LEU A 47 -6.79 -18.14 -2.29
C LEU A 47 -7.58 -17.78 -1.02
N ARG A 48 -8.88 -17.46 -1.16
CA ARG A 48 -9.74 -17.01 -0.07
C ARG A 48 -9.78 -17.96 1.15
N PRO A 49 -9.87 -19.29 1.00
CA PRO A 49 -9.83 -20.20 2.16
C PRO A 49 -8.51 -20.12 2.93
N ASP A 50 -7.40 -19.96 2.22
CA ASP A 50 -6.06 -19.86 2.82
C ASP A 50 -5.87 -18.51 3.49
N PHE A 51 -6.37 -17.43 2.88
CA PHE A 51 -6.38 -16.10 3.45
C PHE A 51 -7.07 -16.08 4.82
N TYR A 52 -8.24 -16.70 4.93
CA TYR A 52 -9.02 -16.74 6.17
C TYR A 52 -8.58 -17.80 7.18
N ARG A 53 -7.59 -18.64 6.82
CA ARG A 53 -7.15 -19.75 7.68
C ARG A 53 -6.54 -19.21 8.98
N GLY A 54 -7.13 -19.60 10.11
CA GLY A 54 -6.65 -19.19 11.44
C GLY A 54 -6.90 -17.72 11.79
N ILE A 55 -7.83 -17.05 11.10
CA ILE A 55 -8.29 -15.71 11.44
C ILE A 55 -9.45 -15.80 12.44
N GLY A 56 -9.45 -14.96 13.48
CA GLY A 56 -10.53 -14.89 14.46
C GLY A 56 -11.85 -14.38 13.87
N PRO A 57 -13.03 -14.76 14.42
CA PRO A 57 -14.33 -14.43 13.83
C PRO A 57 -14.59 -12.92 13.61
N LEU A 58 -14.05 -12.06 14.48
CA LEU A 58 -14.19 -10.61 14.37
C LEU A 58 -13.41 -10.06 13.16
N HIS A 59 -12.16 -10.49 12.99
CA HIS A 59 -11.34 -10.14 11.84
C HIS A 59 -11.96 -10.64 10.54
N VAL A 60 -12.45 -11.89 10.51
CA VAL A 60 -13.18 -12.44 9.34
C VAL A 60 -14.36 -11.53 8.97
N LYS A 61 -15.15 -11.09 9.96
CA LYS A 61 -16.30 -10.21 9.73
C LYS A 61 -15.88 -8.85 9.21
N ALA A 62 -14.77 -8.29 9.68
CA ALA A 62 -14.23 -7.02 9.20
C ALA A 62 -13.78 -7.12 7.73
N TYR A 63 -12.94 -8.10 7.40
CA TYR A 63 -12.51 -8.36 6.02
C TYR A 63 -13.69 -8.60 5.08
N GLN A 64 -14.67 -9.43 5.46
CA GLN A 64 -15.88 -9.66 4.65
C GLN A 64 -16.75 -8.40 4.46
N ARG A 65 -16.64 -7.39 5.34
CA ARG A 65 -17.30 -6.09 5.15
C ARG A 65 -16.54 -5.25 4.13
N VAL A 66 -15.20 -5.24 4.22
CA VAL A 66 -14.33 -4.58 3.24
C VAL A 66 -14.52 -5.20 1.86
N GLU A 67 -14.42 -6.53 1.71
CA GLU A 67 -14.67 -7.22 0.43
C GLU A 67 -15.99 -6.80 -0.22
N ARG A 68 -17.10 -6.83 0.54
CA ARG A 68 -18.41 -6.42 0.01
C ARG A 68 -18.47 -4.95 -0.40
N HIS A 69 -17.77 -4.07 0.29
CA HIS A 69 -17.68 -2.66 -0.08
C HIS A 69 -16.95 -2.48 -1.40
N LEU A 70 -15.80 -3.16 -1.57
CA LEU A 70 -15.02 -3.14 -2.81
C LEU A 70 -15.82 -3.71 -3.98
N GLU A 71 -16.48 -4.84 -3.78
CA GLU A 71 -17.37 -5.46 -4.78
C GLU A 71 -18.50 -4.52 -5.21
N ARG A 72 -19.12 -3.78 -4.27
CA ARG A 72 -20.18 -2.80 -4.57
C ARG A 72 -19.68 -1.58 -5.32
N ARG A 73 -18.47 -1.12 -4.99
CA ARG A 73 -17.78 -0.02 -5.68
C ARG A 73 -17.33 -0.43 -7.09
N GLY A 74 -17.22 -1.74 -7.36
CA GLY A 74 -16.65 -2.27 -8.59
C GLY A 74 -15.12 -2.22 -8.61
N TRP A 75 -14.49 -2.05 -7.45
CA TRP A 75 -13.03 -1.97 -7.34
C TRP A 75 -12.39 -3.35 -7.41
N THR A 76 -11.30 -3.43 -8.15
CA THR A 76 -10.51 -4.66 -8.26
C THR A 76 -9.66 -4.84 -6.99
N TYR A 77 -9.64 -6.05 -6.45
CA TYR A 77 -8.82 -6.37 -5.28
C TYR A 77 -8.35 -7.83 -5.29
N GLY A 78 -7.20 -8.06 -4.68
CA GLY A 78 -6.56 -9.36 -4.47
C GLY A 78 -6.50 -9.74 -2.98
N LEU A 79 -6.31 -11.03 -2.69
CA LEU A 79 -6.14 -11.56 -1.34
C LEU A 79 -4.82 -12.31 -1.25
N ASP A 80 -3.86 -11.81 -0.48
CA ASP A 80 -2.57 -12.45 -0.27
C ASP A 80 -2.57 -13.24 1.06
N PRO A 81 -2.55 -14.58 1.03
CA PRO A 81 -2.52 -15.40 2.23
C PRO A 81 -1.12 -15.57 2.86
N GLN A 82 -0.05 -15.18 2.16
CA GLN A 82 1.35 -15.47 2.52
C GLN A 82 1.99 -14.32 3.31
N HIS A 83 1.77 -13.08 2.88
CA HIS A 83 2.51 -11.91 3.39
C HIS A 83 1.75 -11.13 4.46
N GLY A 84 1.17 -11.81 5.45
CA GLY A 84 0.47 -11.14 6.56
C GLY A 84 -1.03 -10.90 6.33
N ARG A 85 -1.64 -11.64 5.39
CA ARG A 85 -3.10 -11.61 5.11
C ARG A 85 -3.54 -10.24 4.61
N LEU A 86 -2.91 -9.79 3.54
CA LEU A 86 -3.12 -8.47 2.97
C LEU A 86 -4.20 -8.51 1.89
N MET A 87 -5.16 -7.59 1.98
CA MET A 87 -6.00 -7.24 0.84
C MET A 87 -5.25 -6.21 0.01
N VAL A 88 -5.00 -6.52 -1.26
CA VAL A 88 -4.28 -5.63 -2.18
C VAL A 88 -5.28 -4.93 -3.07
N ILE A 89 -5.17 -3.62 -3.23
CA ILE A 89 -5.99 -2.80 -4.13
C ILE A 89 -5.05 -1.93 -4.97
N PRO A 90 -5.34 -1.68 -6.26
CA PRO A 90 -4.62 -0.66 -7.02
C PRO A 90 -4.77 0.70 -6.35
N ALA A 91 -3.67 1.40 -6.09
CA ALA A 91 -3.68 2.69 -5.41
C ALA A 91 -4.56 3.70 -6.16
N ALA A 92 -4.54 3.68 -7.49
CA ALA A 92 -5.36 4.54 -8.36
C ALA A 92 -6.88 4.35 -8.22
N GLU A 93 -7.36 3.20 -7.71
CA GLU A 93 -8.80 3.01 -7.41
C GLU A 93 -9.21 3.84 -6.19
N VAL A 94 -8.30 4.02 -5.22
CA VAL A 94 -8.54 4.77 -3.98
C VAL A 94 -8.18 6.25 -4.14
N CYS A 95 -7.01 6.53 -4.71
CA CYS A 95 -6.45 7.86 -4.93
C CYS A 95 -5.96 7.97 -6.39
N PRO A 96 -6.83 8.34 -7.34
CA PRO A 96 -6.45 8.52 -8.74
C PRO A 96 -5.29 9.51 -8.95
N GLU A 97 -5.19 10.51 -8.07
CA GLU A 97 -4.15 11.55 -8.08
C GLU A 97 -2.73 10.97 -7.98
N VAL A 98 -2.55 9.74 -7.48
CA VAL A 98 -1.26 9.03 -7.49
C VAL A 98 -0.58 9.06 -8.87
N LEU A 99 -1.36 8.96 -9.95
CA LEU A 99 -0.84 8.97 -11.32
C LEU A 99 -0.32 10.35 -11.77
N GLU A 100 -0.77 11.42 -11.12
CA GLU A 100 -0.33 12.80 -11.40
C GLU A 100 1.00 13.10 -10.69
N HIS A 101 1.34 12.33 -9.65
CA HIS A 101 2.49 12.52 -8.77
C HIS A 101 3.54 11.41 -8.93
N GLY A 102 3.83 11.01 -10.16
CA GLY A 102 4.88 10.02 -10.47
C GLY A 102 4.51 8.55 -10.22
N GLY A 103 3.30 8.28 -9.74
CA GLY A 103 2.81 6.93 -9.53
C GLY A 103 2.41 6.20 -10.81
N SER A 104 2.24 4.88 -10.69
CA SER A 104 1.88 3.96 -11.75
C SER A 104 0.50 3.33 -11.49
N PRO A 105 -0.24 2.91 -12.53
CA PRO A 105 -1.46 2.11 -12.35
C PRO A 105 -1.23 0.78 -11.63
N GLN A 106 0.04 0.36 -11.49
CA GLN A 106 0.46 -0.85 -10.81
C GLN A 106 0.86 -0.61 -9.36
N ASP A 107 0.82 0.64 -8.87
CA ASP A 107 1.08 0.92 -7.46
C ASP A 107 -0.05 0.34 -6.62
N GLU A 108 0.33 -0.20 -5.47
CA GLU A 108 -0.53 -1.02 -4.63
C GLU A 108 -0.76 -0.34 -3.30
N LEU A 109 -2.00 -0.46 -2.84
CA LEU A 109 -2.44 -0.07 -1.53
C LEU A 109 -2.82 -1.33 -0.76
N LEU A 110 -2.19 -1.52 0.38
CA LEU A 110 -2.40 -2.66 1.25
C LEU A 110 -3.45 -2.35 2.28
N LEU A 111 -4.36 -3.29 2.50
CA LEU A 111 -5.36 -3.22 3.54
C LEU A 111 -5.27 -4.45 4.43
N PHE A 112 -5.23 -4.23 5.73
CA PHE A 112 -5.28 -5.31 6.70
C PHE A 112 -6.01 -4.89 7.96
N VAL A 113 -6.56 -5.88 8.64
CA VAL A 113 -7.22 -5.72 9.93
C VAL A 113 -6.27 -6.20 11.00
N ALA A 114 -5.96 -5.32 11.94
CA ALA A 114 -5.12 -5.60 13.10
C ALA A 114 -5.92 -5.47 14.39
N ASP A 115 -5.45 -6.08 15.48
CA ASP A 115 -5.93 -5.75 16.81
C ASP A 115 -5.57 -4.29 17.15
N ASP A 116 -6.46 -3.61 17.85
CA ASP A 116 -6.15 -2.28 18.38
C ASP A 116 -5.05 -2.37 19.47
N PRO A 117 -4.37 -1.27 19.81
CA PRO A 117 -3.30 -1.29 20.82
C PRO A 117 -3.75 -1.76 22.22
N THR A 118 -5.05 -1.76 22.50
CA THR A 118 -5.61 -2.24 23.77
C THR A 118 -5.91 -3.74 23.76
N GLY A 119 -5.90 -4.37 22.58
CA GLY A 119 -6.30 -5.76 22.35
C GLY A 119 -7.81 -5.99 22.50
N GLN A 120 -8.62 -4.93 22.59
CA GLN A 120 -10.06 -5.03 22.85
C GLN A 120 -10.92 -4.72 21.61
N GLY A 121 -10.32 -4.18 20.57
CA GLY A 121 -10.95 -3.80 19.33
C GLY A 121 -10.08 -4.12 18.12
N LEU A 122 -10.54 -3.67 16.96
CA LEU A 122 -9.83 -3.87 15.69
C LEU A 122 -9.52 -2.51 15.07
N CYS A 123 -8.48 -2.46 14.25
CA CYS A 123 -8.15 -1.34 13.37
C CYS A 123 -8.14 -1.82 11.93
N LEU A 124 -8.68 -1.02 11.01
CA LEU A 124 -8.43 -1.16 9.58
C LEU A 124 -7.22 -0.30 9.26
N CYS A 125 -6.14 -0.97 8.88
CA CYS A 125 -4.91 -0.33 8.48
C CYS A 125 -4.81 -0.31 6.96
N LEU A 126 -4.28 0.78 6.44
CA LEU A 126 -4.05 1.01 5.02
C LEU A 126 -2.62 1.51 4.83
N GLU A 127 -1.89 0.93 3.90
CA GLU A 127 -0.50 1.31 3.61
C GLU A 127 -0.28 1.51 2.12
N MET A 128 0.54 2.50 1.78
CA MET A 128 1.01 2.77 0.42
C MET A 128 2.48 3.19 0.47
N ILE A 129 3.35 2.57 -0.35
CA ILE A 129 4.65 3.19 -0.66
C ILE A 129 4.34 4.34 -1.59
N LEU A 130 4.72 5.55 -1.17
CA LEU A 130 4.50 6.74 -1.96
C LEU A 130 5.45 6.71 -3.17
N PRO A 131 5.01 7.19 -4.34
CA PRO A 131 5.82 7.29 -5.56
C PRO A 131 6.88 8.40 -5.46
N PHE A 132 7.64 8.42 -4.37
CA PHE A 132 8.67 9.39 -4.04
C PHE A 132 9.96 8.63 -3.67
N TRP A 133 11.07 9.02 -4.29
CA TRP A 133 12.37 8.38 -4.04
C TRP A 133 13.52 9.33 -4.36
N SER A 134 14.64 9.08 -3.70
CA SER A 134 15.93 9.75 -3.94
C SER A 134 17.06 8.74 -3.69
N ASP A 135 18.19 8.91 -4.35
CA ASP A 135 19.45 8.21 -4.04
C ASP A 135 20.25 8.88 -2.91
N ASP A 136 19.80 10.07 -2.49
CA ASP A 136 20.29 10.76 -1.30
C ASP A 136 19.35 10.51 -0.11
N ASP A 137 19.83 9.73 0.87
CA ASP A 137 19.12 9.44 2.11
C ASP A 137 18.73 10.73 2.85
N ALA A 138 19.51 11.80 2.76
CA ALA A 138 19.19 13.07 3.41
C ALA A 138 17.91 13.70 2.82
N VAL A 139 17.69 13.57 1.51
CA VAL A 139 16.44 14.03 0.87
C VAL A 139 15.25 13.20 1.35
N MET A 140 15.43 11.88 1.53
CA MET A 140 14.38 11.00 2.06
C MET A 140 14.04 11.34 3.52
N GLU A 141 15.05 11.61 4.34
CA GLU A 141 14.87 12.07 5.73
C GLU A 141 14.20 13.45 5.80
N GLU A 142 14.61 14.40 4.96
CA GLU A 142 13.97 15.72 4.86
C GLU A 142 12.50 15.59 4.45
N ALA A 143 12.20 14.76 3.45
CA ALA A 143 10.82 14.48 3.04
C ALA A 143 9.98 13.95 4.22
N LEU A 144 10.51 13.00 5.00
CA LEU A 144 9.83 12.51 6.20
C LEU A 144 9.62 13.60 7.27
N ILE A 145 10.63 14.43 7.52
CA ILE A 145 10.61 15.44 8.60
C ILE A 145 9.64 16.58 8.28
N TYR A 146 9.61 17.02 7.02
CA TYR A 146 8.83 18.19 6.60
C TYR A 146 7.48 17.84 5.98
N ALA A 147 7.21 16.56 5.73
CA ALA A 147 5.91 16.16 5.25
C ALA A 147 4.77 16.52 6.22
N PRO A 148 3.58 16.79 5.68
CA PRO A 148 2.43 17.18 6.47
C PRO A 148 1.98 16.08 7.45
N ILE A 149 1.66 16.49 8.68
CA ILE A 149 1.09 15.61 9.71
C ILE A 149 -0.43 15.66 9.62
N TYR A 150 -1.06 14.52 9.35
CA TYR A 150 -2.50 14.39 9.29
C TYR A 150 -3.08 13.64 10.49
N PRO A 151 -4.40 13.78 10.78
CA PRO A 151 -4.99 13.18 11.99
C PRO A 151 -5.04 11.66 11.99
N TYR A 152 -5.07 11.00 10.83
CA TYR A 152 -5.26 9.55 10.72
C TYR A 152 -4.02 8.81 10.23
N GLY A 153 -3.13 9.49 9.50
CA GLY A 153 -1.96 8.88 8.87
C GLY A 153 -0.63 9.26 9.51
N ALA A 154 0.36 8.42 9.24
CA ALA A 154 1.75 8.63 9.60
C ALA A 154 2.66 8.19 8.45
N LEU A 155 3.79 8.89 8.32
CA LEU A 155 4.87 8.56 7.41
C LEU A 155 5.99 7.84 8.15
N PHE A 156 6.67 6.93 7.46
CA PHE A 156 7.92 6.35 7.93
C PHE A 156 8.76 5.91 6.74
N LEU A 157 10.06 5.78 6.99
CA LEU A 157 11.04 5.25 6.04
C LEU A 157 11.32 3.78 6.36
N GLU A 158 11.38 2.95 5.33
CA GLU A 158 11.80 1.57 5.42
C GLU A 158 12.84 1.26 4.34
N GLU A 159 13.93 0.59 4.70
CA GLU A 159 14.91 0.15 3.71
C GLU A 159 14.33 -1.02 2.89
N ASN A 160 14.23 -0.82 1.59
CA ASN A 160 13.79 -1.86 0.67
C ASN A 160 14.90 -2.92 0.54
N ARG A 161 14.61 -4.12 1.02
CA ARG A 161 15.60 -5.21 1.06
C ARG A 161 16.14 -5.64 -0.29
N ASN A 162 15.44 -5.31 -1.39
CA ASN A 162 15.80 -5.76 -2.74
C ASN A 162 16.74 -4.81 -3.47
N ASP A 163 16.63 -3.50 -3.21
CA ASP A 163 17.40 -2.47 -3.91
C ASP A 163 18.16 -1.51 -2.99
N SER A 164 18.06 -1.71 -1.66
CA SER A 164 18.72 -0.91 -0.62
C SER A 164 18.37 0.58 -0.64
N TYR A 165 17.32 0.98 -1.37
CA TYR A 165 16.79 2.34 -1.30
C TYR A 165 15.80 2.45 -0.15
N LEU A 166 15.61 3.69 0.33
CA LEU A 166 14.54 3.99 1.27
C LEU A 166 13.19 4.10 0.54
N ASP A 167 12.20 3.41 1.08
CA ASP A 167 10.79 3.55 0.73
C ASP A 167 10.12 4.49 1.72
N LEU A 168 9.46 5.54 1.21
CA LEU A 168 8.61 6.41 2.01
C LEU A 168 7.20 5.83 2.04
N ILE A 169 6.76 5.38 3.21
CA ILE A 169 5.48 4.66 3.36
C ILE A 169 4.49 5.53 4.12
N TYR A 170 3.30 5.67 3.55
CA TYR A 170 2.15 6.29 4.20
C TYR A 170 1.24 5.22 4.81
N ARG A 171 1.00 5.26 6.12
CA ARG A 171 0.11 4.35 6.85
C ARG A 171 -1.03 5.10 7.51
N LEU A 172 -2.25 4.66 7.26
CA LEU A 172 -3.47 5.09 7.94
C LEU A 172 -3.96 3.97 8.86
N SER A 173 -4.43 4.32 10.06
CA SER A 173 -5.02 3.36 10.99
C SER A 173 -6.37 3.86 11.50
N PHE A 174 -7.44 3.13 11.16
CA PHE A 174 -8.80 3.50 11.54
C PHE A 174 -9.37 2.55 12.58
N PRO A 175 -9.72 3.02 13.79
CA PRO A 175 -10.37 2.16 14.77
C PRO A 175 -11.74 1.70 14.27
N LEU A 176 -11.99 0.39 14.33
CA LEU A 176 -13.25 -0.25 13.96
C LEU A 176 -14.12 -0.42 15.21
N TYR A 177 -14.95 0.58 15.49
CA TYR A 177 -15.95 0.52 16.56
C TYR A 177 -17.38 0.64 16.00
N PRO A 178 -18.25 -0.40 16.11
CA PRO A 178 -17.99 -1.79 16.52
C PRO A 178 -17.09 -2.54 15.51
N PRO A 179 -16.57 -3.75 15.82
CA PRO A 179 -15.54 -4.47 15.03
C PRO A 179 -15.94 -4.90 13.60
N ALA A 180 -17.12 -4.49 13.14
CA ALA A 180 -17.58 -4.66 11.78
C ALA A 180 -17.99 -3.30 11.22
N PRO A 181 -17.19 -2.69 10.32
CA PRO A 181 -17.48 -1.37 9.82
C PRO A 181 -18.79 -1.37 9.03
N THR A 182 -19.55 -0.29 9.18
CA THR A 182 -20.73 -0.02 8.36
C THR A 182 -20.30 0.50 6.99
N GLU A 183 -21.20 0.42 6.00
CA GLU A 183 -20.95 0.97 4.67
C GLU A 183 -20.53 2.44 4.73
N ARG A 184 -21.33 3.26 5.44
CA ARG A 184 -21.05 4.70 5.62
C ARG A 184 -19.71 4.95 6.31
N LEU A 185 -19.30 4.06 7.22
CA LEU A 185 -17.98 4.17 7.84
C LEU A 185 -16.90 3.89 6.80
N LEU A 186 -16.98 2.79 6.05
CA LEU A 186 -16.00 2.46 4.99
C LEU A 186 -15.91 3.58 3.94
N GLU A 187 -17.04 4.15 3.50
CA GLU A 187 -17.06 5.30 2.59
C GLU A 187 -16.29 6.49 3.17
N LYS A 188 -16.49 6.78 4.45
CA LYS A 188 -15.78 7.86 5.13
C LYS A 188 -14.29 7.54 5.28
N LEU A 189 -13.93 6.30 5.60
CA LEU A 189 -12.53 5.86 5.73
C LEU A 189 -11.78 6.02 4.41
N PHE A 190 -12.33 5.52 3.29
CA PHE A 190 -11.71 5.66 1.97
C PHE A 190 -11.68 7.12 1.50
N ALA A 191 -12.67 7.94 1.85
CA ALA A 191 -12.63 9.37 1.57
C ALA A 191 -11.51 10.10 2.35
N VAL A 192 -11.28 9.71 3.61
CA VAL A 192 -10.13 10.22 4.40
C VAL A 192 -8.83 9.72 3.81
N ALA A 193 -8.75 8.43 3.45
CA ALA A 193 -7.55 7.86 2.86
C ALA A 193 -7.14 8.56 1.57
N ARG A 194 -8.10 8.78 0.65
CA ARG A 194 -7.84 9.56 -0.56
C ARG A 194 -7.36 10.97 -0.25
N TYR A 195 -8.02 11.66 0.68
CA TYR A 195 -7.65 13.04 1.04
C TYR A 195 -6.22 13.08 1.57
N GLU A 196 -5.90 12.29 2.60
CA GLU A 196 -4.58 12.33 3.22
C GLU A 196 -3.47 11.88 2.28
N LEU A 197 -3.71 10.84 1.46
CA LEU A 197 -2.77 10.43 0.42
C LEU A 197 -2.53 11.56 -0.60
N ARG A 198 -3.60 12.16 -1.14
CA ARG A 198 -3.48 13.25 -2.11
C ARG A 198 -2.69 14.43 -1.56
N GLU A 199 -3.04 14.89 -0.36
CA GLU A 199 -2.37 16.04 0.23
C GLU A 199 -0.91 15.73 0.61
N THR A 200 -0.61 14.47 0.97
CA THR A 200 0.78 14.02 1.15
C THR A 200 1.56 14.06 -0.16
N LEU A 201 0.99 13.55 -1.26
CA LEU A 201 1.61 13.59 -2.58
C LEU A 201 1.88 15.02 -3.05
N LEU A 202 0.91 15.91 -2.88
CA LEU A 202 1.07 17.34 -3.18
C LEU A 202 2.22 17.99 -2.38
N GLY A 203 2.37 17.62 -1.11
CA GLY A 203 3.50 18.10 -0.30
C GLY A 203 4.84 17.54 -0.77
N LEU A 204 4.87 16.31 -1.29
CA LEU A 204 6.10 15.68 -1.77
C LEU A 204 6.61 16.28 -3.08
N ASP A 205 5.73 16.83 -3.93
CA ASP A 205 6.12 17.56 -5.14
C ASP A 205 6.97 18.81 -4.83
N GLU A 206 6.92 19.34 -3.60
CA GLU A 206 7.71 20.52 -3.22
C GLU A 206 9.18 20.18 -2.95
N PHE A 207 9.53 18.90 -2.79
CA PHE A 207 10.90 18.46 -2.60
C PHE A 207 11.59 18.33 -3.95
N PRO A 208 12.85 18.80 -4.07
CA PRO A 208 13.57 18.72 -5.34
C PRO A 208 13.75 17.26 -5.78
N GLU A 209 13.30 16.94 -7.00
CA GLU A 209 13.72 15.72 -7.69
C GLU A 209 15.25 15.76 -7.87
N ALA A 210 15.95 14.72 -7.43
CA ALA A 210 17.39 14.57 -7.63
C ALA A 210 17.74 14.25 -9.10
#